data_AF-A0A962YAL6-F1
#
_entry.id   AF-A0A962YAL6-F1
#
_cell.length_a   1.000
_cell.length_b   1.000
_cell.length_c   1.000
_cell.angle_alpha   90.00
_cell.angle_beta   90.00
_cell.angle_gamma   90.00
#
_symmetry.space_group_name_H-M   'P 1'
#
loop_
_entity.id
_entity.type
_entity.pdbx_description
1 polymer ?
#
loop_
_entity_poly.entity_id
_entity_poly.type
_entity_poly.pdbx_seq_one_letter_code
_entity_poly.pdbx_strand_id
1 'polypeptide(L)'
;KYHDRVGRLADTLEYSDVAFPLARIDPELLTELQTKAASSIELEGDYLIIRHLYIERRLTPLNLYLKDADEARRRAVIREYGNAIRELAGANIFPGDMLLKNFGVTRGGRVVFYDYDEICYMTECNFRRIPPPSSLEDEMLDHAWYSVGESDVFPEQFLNFAFPVERDRRLFLLYHQALIDPEFWLATQRSIEQGQQSDVFPYPEAMRFCQRLANSDQLPGRHRRAA
;
A
#
# COMPACT_ATOMS: atom_id res chain seq x y z
N LYS A 1 -3.91 -14.01 6.71
CA LYS A 1 -3.45 -14.05 8.12
C LYS A 1 -2.06 -14.69 8.32
N TYR A 2 -1.68 -15.73 7.56
CA TYR A 2 -0.41 -16.47 7.75
C TYR A 2 0.79 -15.96 6.93
N HIS A 3 0.67 -14.80 6.28
CA HIS A 3 1.75 -14.19 5.51
C HIS A 3 2.55 -13.22 6.39
N ASP A 4 3.86 -13.08 6.16
CA ASP A 4 4.60 -11.98 6.77
C ASP A 4 4.01 -10.66 6.28
N ARG A 5 3.59 -9.84 7.22
CA ARG A 5 2.87 -8.58 6.99
C ARG A 5 3.81 -7.41 6.84
N VAL A 6 5.10 -7.58 7.13
CA VAL A 6 6.18 -6.58 7.04
C VAL A 6 5.88 -5.24 7.71
N GLY A 7 4.88 -5.21 8.61
CA GLY A 7 4.34 -3.98 9.20
C GLY A 7 3.64 -3.05 8.19
N ARG A 8 3.27 -3.56 7.01
CA ARG A 8 2.57 -2.83 5.93
C ARG A 8 1.17 -3.32 5.66
N LEU A 9 0.76 -4.46 6.19
CA LEU A 9 -0.65 -4.88 6.21
C LEU A 9 -1.23 -4.66 7.60
N ALA A 10 -2.47 -4.13 7.66
CA ALA A 10 -3.19 -4.03 8.92
C ALA A 10 -3.42 -5.44 9.54
N ASP A 11 -3.61 -5.47 10.86
CA ASP A 11 -4.04 -6.70 11.54
C ASP A 11 -5.56 -6.75 11.54
N THR A 12 -6.11 -7.90 11.18
CA THR A 12 -7.55 -8.16 11.12
C THR A 12 -7.92 -9.19 12.17
N LEU A 13 -8.89 -8.82 12.99
CA LEU A 13 -9.58 -9.76 13.88
C LEU A 13 -10.93 -10.08 13.28
N GLU A 14 -11.08 -11.34 12.86
CA GLU A 14 -12.34 -11.88 12.37
C GLU A 14 -13.24 -12.27 13.54
N TYR A 15 -14.50 -11.85 13.48
CA TYR A 15 -15.53 -12.22 14.43
C TYR A 15 -16.77 -12.71 13.69
N SER A 16 -17.49 -13.61 14.35
CA SER A 16 -18.77 -14.12 13.89
C SER A 16 -19.85 -13.91 14.95
N ASP A 17 -21.07 -13.68 14.50
CA ASP A 17 -22.27 -13.53 15.32
C ASP A 17 -22.11 -12.52 16.47
N VAL A 18 -21.62 -11.32 16.12
CA VAL A 18 -21.36 -10.26 17.11
C VAL A 18 -22.63 -9.47 17.39
N ALA A 19 -23.05 -9.48 18.65
CA ALA A 19 -24.21 -8.73 19.11
C ALA A 19 -23.83 -7.30 19.55
N PHE A 20 -24.47 -6.30 18.93
CA PHE A 20 -24.38 -4.90 19.32
C PHE A 20 -25.73 -4.40 19.86
N PRO A 21 -25.78 -3.72 21.02
CA PRO A 21 -27.02 -3.11 21.49
C PRO A 21 -27.52 -2.06 20.50
N LEU A 22 -28.78 -2.14 20.07
CA LEU A 22 -29.39 -1.20 19.11
C LEU A 22 -29.30 0.26 19.58
N ALA A 23 -29.42 0.49 20.89
CA ALA A 23 -29.29 1.82 21.50
C ALA A 23 -27.90 2.47 21.30
N ARG A 24 -26.89 1.73 20.81
CA ARG A 24 -25.54 2.23 20.51
C ARG A 24 -25.28 2.38 19.00
N ILE A 25 -26.25 2.03 18.17
CA ILE A 25 -26.13 2.13 16.72
C ILE A 25 -26.83 3.41 16.27
N ASP A 26 -26.11 4.23 15.51
CA ASP A 26 -26.69 5.42 14.89
C ASP A 26 -27.82 5.00 13.92
N PRO A 27 -29.00 5.65 13.94
CA PRO A 27 -30.10 5.29 13.05
C PRO A 27 -29.74 5.33 11.55
N GLU A 28 -28.88 6.26 11.14
CA GLU A 28 -28.43 6.34 9.74
C GLU A 28 -27.57 5.13 9.38
N LEU A 29 -26.66 4.73 10.27
CA LEU A 29 -25.85 3.52 10.09
C LEU A 29 -26.71 2.26 10.04
N LEU A 30 -27.72 2.14 10.91
CA LEU A 30 -28.63 0.99 10.89
C LEU A 30 -29.37 0.88 9.55
N THR A 31 -29.86 2.01 9.04
CA THR A 31 -30.56 2.08 7.75
C THR A 31 -29.63 1.67 6.60
N GLU A 32 -28.39 2.12 6.63
CA GLU A 32 -27.39 1.74 5.64
C GLU A 32 -27.05 0.25 5.69
N LEU A 33 -26.85 -0.32 6.89
CA LEU A 33 -26.61 -1.74 7.08
C LEU A 33 -27.79 -2.59 6.58
N GLN A 34 -29.03 -2.20 6.86
CA GLN A 34 -30.22 -2.86 6.33
C GLN A 34 -30.33 -2.75 4.81
N THR A 35 -29.85 -1.66 4.21
CA THR A 35 -29.91 -1.48 2.77
C THR A 35 -28.82 -2.24 2.02
N LYS A 36 -27.60 -2.24 2.57
CA LYS A 36 -26.39 -2.73 1.87
C LYS A 36 -25.94 -4.11 2.31
N ALA A 37 -26.32 -4.54 3.52
CA ALA A 37 -25.83 -5.76 4.16
C ALA A 37 -26.94 -6.55 4.89
N ALA A 38 -28.20 -6.45 4.44
CA ALA A 38 -29.35 -7.15 5.05
C ALA A 38 -29.11 -8.65 5.26
N SER A 39 -28.45 -9.33 4.31
CA SER A 39 -28.15 -10.76 4.41
C SER A 39 -27.07 -11.11 5.45
N SER A 40 -26.35 -10.12 5.97
CA SER A 40 -25.25 -10.28 6.93
C SER A 40 -25.63 -9.82 8.34
N ILE A 41 -26.85 -9.32 8.54
CA ILE A 41 -27.33 -8.81 9.83
C ILE A 41 -28.65 -9.44 10.25
N GLU A 42 -28.89 -9.47 11.55
CA GLU A 42 -30.13 -9.98 12.15
C GLU A 42 -30.54 -9.09 13.34
N LEU A 43 -31.84 -8.90 13.52
CA LEU A 43 -32.39 -8.14 14.63
C LEU A 43 -33.05 -9.10 15.61
N GLU A 44 -32.48 -9.21 16.82
CA GLU A 44 -33.01 -10.04 17.90
C GLU A 44 -33.27 -9.19 19.14
N GLY A 45 -34.55 -8.87 19.39
CA GLY A 45 -34.93 -7.99 20.50
C GLY A 45 -34.27 -6.61 20.39
N ASP A 46 -33.46 -6.27 21.39
CA ASP A 46 -32.73 -4.99 21.47
C ASP A 46 -31.31 -5.06 20.88
N TYR A 47 -30.98 -6.12 20.14
CA TYR A 47 -29.65 -6.34 19.57
C TYR A 47 -29.66 -6.41 18.05
N LEU A 48 -28.62 -5.82 17.45
CA LEU A 48 -28.20 -6.06 16.08
C LEU A 48 -27.09 -7.11 16.10
N ILE A 49 -27.32 -8.25 15.48
CA ILE A 49 -26.33 -9.30 15.31
C ILE A 49 -25.71 -9.14 13.92
N ILE A 50 -24.39 -9.03 13.86
CA ILE A 50 -23.63 -9.02 12.60
C ILE A 50 -22.97 -10.39 12.46
N ARG A 51 -23.36 -11.14 11.44
CA ARG A 51 -22.94 -12.54 11.21
C ARG A 51 -21.43 -12.67 11.03
N HIS A 52 -20.84 -11.71 10.32
CA HIS A 52 -19.42 -11.69 10.04
C HIS A 52 -18.90 -10.27 9.97
N LEU A 53 -17.83 -9.98 10.69
CA LEU A 53 -17.14 -8.70 10.62
C LEU A 53 -15.65 -8.84 10.89
N TYR A 54 -14.90 -7.90 10.32
CA TYR A 54 -13.50 -7.70 10.64
C TYR A 54 -13.33 -6.45 11.49
N ILE A 55 -12.55 -6.57 12.57
CA ILE A 55 -12.09 -5.44 13.37
C ILE A 55 -10.64 -5.17 13.04
N GLU A 56 -10.37 -3.93 12.65
CA GLU A 56 -9.02 -3.46 12.34
C GLU A 56 -8.65 -2.23 13.17
N ARG A 57 -7.36 -1.93 13.20
CA ARG A 57 -6.88 -0.68 13.77
C ARG A 57 -7.36 0.48 12.90
N ARG A 58 -8.06 1.44 13.52
CA ARG A 58 -8.44 2.68 12.83
C ARG A 58 -7.20 3.46 12.37
N LEU A 59 -7.14 3.74 11.07
CA LEU A 59 -6.11 4.57 10.42
C LEU A 59 -6.75 5.83 9.84
N THR A 60 -5.94 6.84 9.54
CA THR A 60 -6.40 7.98 8.73
C THR A 60 -6.17 7.62 7.26
N PRO A 61 -7.21 7.52 6.41
CA PRO A 61 -7.02 7.26 4.98
C PRO A 61 -6.03 8.26 4.37
N LEU A 62 -5.08 7.78 3.57
CA LEU A 62 -3.93 8.57 3.08
C LEU A 62 -4.40 9.73 2.20
N ASN A 63 -5.44 9.53 1.39
CA ASN A 63 -6.08 10.59 0.62
C ASN A 63 -6.64 11.71 1.52
N LEU A 64 -7.21 11.38 2.69
CA LEU A 64 -7.68 12.38 3.66
C LEU A 64 -6.52 13.02 4.41
N TYR A 65 -5.53 12.24 4.82
CA TYR A 65 -4.32 12.75 5.47
C TYR A 65 -3.62 13.81 4.62
N LEU A 66 -3.52 13.59 3.30
CA LEU A 66 -2.90 14.51 2.37
C LEU A 66 -3.63 15.86 2.29
N LYS A 67 -4.97 15.89 2.42
CA LYS A 67 -5.75 17.14 2.35
C LYS A 67 -5.29 18.17 3.39
N ASP A 68 -5.00 17.71 4.60
CA ASP A 68 -4.65 18.57 5.75
C ASP A 68 -3.14 18.60 6.05
N ALA A 69 -2.33 17.86 5.28
CA ALA A 69 -0.89 17.78 5.48
C ALA A 69 -0.19 19.06 5.00
N ASP A 70 0.61 19.65 5.90
CA ASP A 70 1.62 20.62 5.49
C ASP A 70 2.68 19.98 4.58
N GLU A 71 3.51 20.82 4.00
CA GLU A 71 4.49 20.40 2.99
C GLU A 71 5.51 19.37 3.51
N ALA A 72 5.93 19.47 4.78
CA ALA A 72 6.87 18.53 5.36
C ALA A 72 6.22 17.16 5.58
N ARG A 73 5.01 17.13 6.15
CA ARG A 73 4.23 15.91 6.36
C ARG A 73 3.85 15.25 5.03
N ARG A 74 3.47 16.04 4.03
CA ARG A 74 3.13 15.57 2.69
C ARG A 74 4.32 14.88 2.01
N ARG A 75 5.51 15.48 2.03
CA ARG A 75 6.74 14.82 1.53
C ARG A 75 7.03 13.52 2.25
N ALA A 76 6.95 13.54 3.59
CA ALA A 76 7.26 12.37 4.39
C ALA A 76 6.29 11.21 4.09
N VAL A 77 5.00 11.48 4.01
CA VAL A 77 3.99 10.44 3.81
C VAL A 77 3.99 9.89 2.38
N ILE A 78 4.27 10.70 1.36
CA ILE A 78 4.40 10.22 -0.03
C ILE A 78 5.62 9.29 -0.17
N ARG A 79 6.73 9.65 0.47
CA ARG A 79 7.90 8.77 0.55
C ARG A 79 7.57 7.48 1.28
N GLU A 80 6.82 7.56 2.37
CA GLU A 80 6.44 6.39 3.15
C GLU A 80 5.47 5.48 2.40
N TYR A 81 4.59 6.05 1.58
CA TYR A 81 3.69 5.32 0.71
C TYR A 81 4.44 4.48 -0.33
N GLY A 82 5.42 5.05 -1.03
CA GLY A 82 6.25 4.28 -1.96
C GLY A 82 7.12 3.23 -1.25
N ASN A 83 7.63 3.53 -0.06
CA ASN A 83 8.31 2.53 0.77
C ASN A 83 7.39 1.36 1.13
N ALA A 84 6.13 1.63 1.50
CA ALA A 84 5.15 0.60 1.81
C ALA A 84 4.93 -0.35 0.63
N ILE A 85 4.80 0.18 -0.59
CA ILE A 85 4.67 -0.63 -1.81
C ILE A 85 5.91 -1.50 -2.04
N ARG A 86 7.12 -0.94 -1.89
CA ARG A 86 8.37 -1.70 -2.06
C ARG A 86 8.49 -2.84 -1.05
N GLU A 87 8.17 -2.57 0.21
CA GLU A 87 8.22 -3.57 1.27
C GLU A 87 7.18 -4.67 1.06
N LEU A 88 5.96 -4.33 0.61
CA LEU A 88 4.95 -5.32 0.22
C LEU A 88 5.43 -6.18 -0.95
N ALA A 89 5.95 -5.56 -2.01
CA ALA A 89 6.48 -6.27 -3.18
C ALA A 89 7.63 -7.21 -2.80
N GLY A 90 8.57 -6.75 -1.96
CA GLY A 90 9.68 -7.56 -1.45
C GLY A 90 9.23 -8.72 -0.55
N ALA A 91 8.01 -8.64 0.00
CA ALA A 91 7.33 -9.71 0.71
C ALA A 91 6.44 -10.56 -0.20
N ASN A 92 6.64 -10.53 -1.53
CA ASN A 92 5.81 -11.27 -2.49
C ASN A 92 4.33 -10.86 -2.53
N ILE A 93 3.97 -9.67 -2.03
CA ILE A 93 2.58 -9.17 -2.04
C ILE A 93 2.46 -8.00 -3.03
N PHE A 94 1.59 -8.16 -4.03
CA PHE A 94 1.14 -7.06 -4.88
C PHE A 94 -0.21 -6.53 -4.38
N PRO A 95 -0.35 -5.22 -4.10
CA PRO A 95 -1.60 -4.66 -3.55
C PRO A 95 -2.80 -4.66 -4.50
N GLY A 96 -2.58 -4.83 -5.81
CA GLY A 96 -3.64 -4.62 -6.81
C GLY A 96 -3.97 -3.13 -6.94
N ASP A 97 -5.00 -2.68 -6.24
CA ASP A 97 -5.46 -1.29 -6.26
C ASP A 97 -4.58 -0.37 -5.39
N MET A 98 -3.66 0.32 -6.05
CA MET A 98 -2.76 1.31 -5.45
C MET A 98 -3.37 2.71 -5.31
N LEU A 99 -4.70 2.84 -5.22
CA LEU A 99 -5.32 4.12 -4.88
C LEU A 99 -5.01 4.53 -3.43
N LEU A 100 -4.76 5.82 -3.22
CA LEU A 100 -4.42 6.38 -1.89
C LEU A 100 -5.52 6.15 -0.83
N LYS A 101 -6.77 5.90 -1.24
CA LYS A 101 -7.89 5.60 -0.33
C LYS A 101 -7.78 4.21 0.31
N ASN A 102 -6.94 3.31 -0.22
CA ASN A 102 -6.74 1.93 0.28
C ASN A 102 -5.56 1.83 1.24
N PHE A 103 -4.87 2.95 1.47
CA PHE A 103 -3.75 3.08 2.37
C PHE A 103 -4.10 4.00 3.53
N GLY A 104 -3.61 3.66 4.71
CA GLY A 104 -3.85 4.37 5.95
C GLY A 104 -2.57 4.83 6.60
N VAL A 105 -2.65 6.00 7.22
CA VAL A 105 -1.56 6.61 7.97
C VAL A 105 -1.79 6.34 9.46
N THR A 106 -0.80 5.73 10.08
CA THR A 106 -0.77 5.53 11.54
C THR A 106 -0.42 6.84 12.25
N ARG A 107 -0.66 6.90 13.57
CA ARG A 107 -0.23 8.03 14.41
C ARG A 107 1.29 8.30 14.33
N GLY A 108 2.10 7.26 14.09
CA GLY A 108 3.55 7.36 13.92
C GLY A 108 3.99 7.75 12.51
N GLY A 109 3.05 8.04 11.60
CA GLY A 109 3.35 8.43 10.22
C GLY A 109 3.67 7.28 9.26
N ARG A 110 3.61 6.01 9.73
CA ARG A 110 3.74 4.84 8.83
C ARG A 110 2.50 4.68 7.96
N VAL A 111 2.74 4.30 6.70
CA VAL A 111 1.70 3.94 5.74
C VAL A 111 1.49 2.43 5.74
N VAL A 112 0.22 2.02 5.81
CA VAL A 112 -0.24 0.64 5.92
C VAL A 112 -1.38 0.44 4.92
N PHE A 113 -1.36 -0.66 4.20
CA PHE A 113 -2.41 -1.09 3.29
C PHE A 113 -3.48 -1.89 4.05
N TYR A 114 -4.74 -1.67 3.72
CA TYR A 114 -5.89 -2.28 4.42
C TYR A 114 -7.02 -2.78 3.50
N ASP A 115 -6.88 -2.68 2.18
CA ASP A 115 -7.89 -3.17 1.24
C ASP A 115 -7.45 -4.53 0.67
N TYR A 116 -8.04 -5.63 1.16
CA TYR A 116 -7.51 -6.97 0.88
C TYR A 116 -8.12 -7.66 -0.35
N ASP A 117 -9.11 -7.04 -1.00
CA ASP A 117 -9.90 -7.74 -2.02
C ASP A 117 -9.12 -7.98 -3.33
N GLU A 118 -8.19 -7.08 -3.66
CA GLU A 118 -7.41 -7.09 -4.92
C GLU A 118 -5.97 -7.58 -4.72
N ILE A 119 -5.62 -8.13 -3.56
CA ILE A 119 -4.26 -8.60 -3.32
C ILE A 119 -3.96 -9.86 -4.12
N CYS A 120 -2.77 -9.94 -4.67
CA CYS A 120 -2.26 -11.17 -5.28
C CYS A 120 -0.77 -11.33 -5.00
N TYR A 121 -0.25 -12.52 -5.27
CA TYR A 121 1.18 -12.73 -5.12
C TYR A 121 1.94 -12.07 -6.27
N MET A 122 3.11 -11.51 -5.97
CA MET A 122 3.96 -10.94 -7.01
C MET A 122 4.26 -11.95 -8.11
N THR A 123 4.46 -13.23 -7.77
CA THR A 123 4.69 -14.32 -8.72
C THR A 123 3.52 -14.66 -9.64
N GLU A 124 2.31 -14.19 -9.33
CA GLU A 124 1.11 -14.38 -10.15
C GLU A 124 0.89 -13.21 -11.12
N CYS A 125 1.54 -12.07 -10.89
CA CYS A 125 1.45 -10.90 -11.74
C CYS A 125 2.34 -11.03 -12.99
N ASN A 126 1.86 -10.55 -14.13
CA ASN A 126 2.64 -10.40 -15.35
C ASN A 126 2.97 -8.91 -15.57
N PHE A 127 4.12 -8.45 -15.09
CA PHE A 127 4.55 -7.06 -15.24
C PHE A 127 5.06 -6.81 -16.66
N ARG A 128 4.41 -5.88 -17.37
CA ARG A 128 4.70 -5.60 -18.77
C ARG A 128 4.91 -4.11 -18.99
N ARG A 129 5.73 -3.79 -19.99
CA ARG A 129 5.82 -2.45 -20.55
C ARG A 129 4.67 -2.23 -21.54
N ILE A 130 4.03 -1.06 -21.49
CA ILE A 130 3.07 -0.65 -22.51
C ILE A 130 3.81 -0.58 -23.85
N PRO A 131 3.42 -1.34 -24.88
CA PRO A 131 4.08 -1.29 -26.17
C PRO A 131 3.89 0.10 -26.79
N PRO A 132 4.87 0.64 -27.54
CA PRO A 132 4.67 1.88 -28.26
C PRO A 132 3.52 1.72 -29.29
N PRO A 133 2.75 2.78 -29.59
CA PRO A 133 1.77 2.75 -30.65
C PRO A 133 2.45 2.47 -31.99
N SER A 134 1.82 1.66 -32.83
CA SER A 134 2.38 1.27 -34.14
C SER A 134 1.95 2.20 -35.27
N SER A 135 0.93 3.02 -35.04
CA SER A 135 0.37 3.99 -35.98
C SER A 135 -0.27 5.19 -35.26
N LEU A 136 -0.55 6.27 -35.99
CA LEU A 136 -1.30 7.43 -35.47
C LEU A 136 -2.74 7.04 -35.10
N GLU A 137 -3.32 6.06 -35.80
CA GLU A 137 -4.66 5.54 -35.51
C GLU A 137 -4.69 4.89 -34.11
N ASP A 138 -3.64 4.15 -33.73
CA ASP A 138 -3.51 3.56 -32.40
C ASP A 138 -3.45 4.61 -31.28
N GLU A 139 -2.80 5.76 -31.52
CA GLU A 139 -2.72 6.86 -30.54
C GLU A 139 -4.08 7.53 -30.28
N MET A 140 -4.99 7.45 -31.26
CA MET A 140 -6.32 8.07 -31.20
C MET A 140 -7.40 7.14 -30.65
N LEU A 141 -7.08 5.89 -30.34
CA LEU A 141 -8.04 4.95 -29.78
C LEU A 141 -8.37 5.28 -28.32
N ASP A 142 -9.66 5.27 -28.01
CA ASP A 142 -10.16 5.41 -26.63
C ASP A 142 -9.95 4.13 -25.78
N HIS A 143 -9.43 3.06 -26.38
CA HIS A 143 -9.12 1.78 -25.75
C HIS A 143 -7.69 1.33 -26.08
N ALA A 144 -7.13 0.41 -25.29
CA ALA A 144 -5.79 -0.11 -25.54
C ALA A 144 -5.70 -0.83 -26.90
N TRP A 145 -4.72 -0.46 -27.73
CA TRP A 145 -4.41 -1.12 -29.00
C TRP A 145 -3.66 -2.46 -28.83
N TYR A 146 -3.32 -2.80 -27.59
CA TYR A 146 -2.58 -4.01 -27.23
C TYR A 146 -3.45 -4.95 -26.38
N SER A 147 -3.17 -6.24 -26.47
CA SER A 147 -3.86 -7.25 -25.66
C SER A 147 -3.43 -7.17 -24.19
N VAL A 148 -4.43 -7.13 -23.31
CA VAL A 148 -4.31 -7.13 -21.85
C VAL A 148 -4.96 -8.40 -21.30
N GLY A 149 -4.16 -9.22 -20.62
CA GLY A 149 -4.65 -10.36 -19.84
C GLY A 149 -5.09 -9.97 -18.43
N GLU A 150 -5.81 -10.86 -17.74
CA GLU A 150 -6.33 -10.61 -16.38
C GLU A 150 -5.22 -10.35 -15.34
N SER A 151 -4.05 -10.96 -15.51
CA SER A 151 -2.90 -10.80 -14.61
C SER A 151 -1.86 -9.78 -15.10
N ASP A 152 -2.13 -9.09 -16.22
CA ASP A 152 -1.19 -8.11 -16.77
C ASP A 152 -1.21 -6.82 -15.95
N VAL A 153 -0.02 -6.39 -15.53
CA VAL A 153 0.17 -5.16 -14.75
C VAL A 153 1.09 -4.21 -15.52
N PHE A 154 0.66 -2.96 -15.67
CA PHE A 154 1.41 -1.89 -16.35
C PHE A 154 1.80 -0.78 -15.36
N PRO A 155 2.98 -0.88 -14.72
CA PRO A 155 3.45 0.11 -13.75
C PRO A 155 3.46 1.55 -14.21
N GLU A 156 3.60 1.79 -15.50
CA GLU A 156 3.56 3.13 -16.09
C GLU A 156 2.21 3.84 -15.85
N GLN A 157 1.13 3.08 -15.68
CA GLN A 157 -0.21 3.65 -15.48
C GLN A 157 -0.50 4.02 -14.03
N PHE A 158 0.29 3.55 -13.05
CA PHE A 158 0.00 3.74 -11.63
C PHE A 158 -0.16 5.23 -11.25
N LEU A 159 0.63 6.11 -11.86
CA LEU A 159 0.55 7.55 -11.58
C LEU A 159 -0.77 8.17 -12.02
N ASN A 160 -1.37 7.66 -13.09
CA ASN A 160 -2.61 8.22 -13.64
C ASN A 160 -3.78 8.00 -12.67
N PHE A 161 -3.76 6.91 -11.92
CA PHE A 161 -4.81 6.56 -10.99
C PHE A 161 -4.50 7.04 -9.55
N ALA A 162 -3.27 6.83 -9.08
CA ALA A 162 -2.93 7.10 -7.68
C ALA A 162 -2.77 8.59 -7.35
N PHE A 163 -2.34 9.44 -8.31
CA PHE A 163 -1.99 10.84 -8.03
C PHE A 163 -2.70 11.83 -8.96
N PRO A 164 -3.96 12.22 -8.65
CA PRO A 164 -4.65 13.27 -9.39
C PRO A 164 -4.00 14.65 -9.21
N VAL A 165 -3.25 14.86 -8.12
CA VAL A 165 -2.57 16.12 -7.81
C VAL A 165 -1.13 16.08 -8.32
N GLU A 166 -0.82 16.94 -9.28
CA GLU A 166 0.50 17.02 -9.93
C GLU A 166 1.68 17.21 -8.94
N ARG A 167 1.46 17.97 -7.86
CA ARG A 167 2.47 18.16 -6.80
C ARG A 167 2.86 16.83 -6.16
N ASP A 168 1.88 15.99 -5.85
CA ASP A 168 2.10 14.72 -5.16
C ASP A 168 2.74 13.70 -6.11
N ARG A 169 2.32 13.70 -7.37
CA ARG A 169 2.94 12.93 -8.45
C ARG A 169 4.44 13.22 -8.58
N ARG A 170 4.84 14.50 -8.59
CA ARG A 170 6.25 14.90 -8.67
C ARG A 170 7.05 14.43 -7.46
N LEU A 171 6.48 14.54 -6.26
CA LEU A 171 7.13 14.05 -5.04
C LEU A 171 7.29 12.54 -5.05
N PHE A 172 6.29 11.81 -5.53
CA PHE A 172 6.37 10.36 -5.66
C PHE A 172 7.46 9.96 -6.65
N LEU A 173 7.49 10.59 -7.84
CA LEU A 173 8.53 10.34 -8.84
C LEU A 173 9.93 10.64 -8.32
N LEU A 174 10.11 11.72 -7.56
CA LEU A 174 11.40 12.09 -6.96
C LEU A 174 11.99 10.96 -6.09
N TYR A 175 11.16 10.27 -5.31
CA TYR A 175 11.62 9.23 -4.39
C TYR A 175 11.50 7.81 -4.96
N HIS A 176 10.53 7.58 -5.85
CA HIS A 176 10.07 6.25 -6.22
C HIS A 176 9.87 6.03 -7.71
N GLN A 177 10.63 6.71 -8.57
CA GLN A 177 10.58 6.48 -10.03
C GLN A 177 10.67 5.00 -10.42
N ALA A 178 11.44 4.17 -9.71
CA ALA A 178 11.52 2.75 -10.01
C ALA A 178 10.16 2.01 -9.92
N LEU A 179 9.20 2.48 -9.12
CA LEU A 179 7.89 1.83 -8.98
C LEU A 179 7.01 1.95 -10.23
N ILE A 180 7.32 2.87 -11.14
CA ILE A 180 6.60 3.02 -12.42
C ILE A 180 7.34 2.33 -13.58
N ASP A 181 8.44 1.63 -13.30
CA ASP A 181 9.21 0.87 -14.28
C ASP A 181 8.96 -0.63 -14.07
N PRO A 182 8.45 -1.36 -15.08
CA PRO A 182 8.29 -2.82 -15.02
C PRO A 182 9.55 -3.56 -14.56
N GLU A 183 10.75 -3.06 -14.88
CA GLU A 183 12.01 -3.73 -14.53
C GLU A 183 12.20 -3.88 -13.01
N PHE A 184 11.73 -2.92 -12.20
CA PHE A 184 11.76 -3.03 -10.75
C PHE A 184 10.98 -4.26 -10.26
N TRP A 185 9.78 -4.46 -10.81
CA TRP A 185 8.88 -5.52 -10.42
C TRP A 185 9.40 -6.88 -10.90
N LEU A 186 9.89 -6.96 -12.13
CA LEU A 186 10.52 -8.16 -12.70
C LEU A 186 11.82 -8.55 -11.94
N ALA A 187 12.61 -7.57 -11.50
CA ALA A 187 13.77 -7.82 -10.65
C ALA A 187 13.37 -8.36 -9.27
N THR A 188 12.28 -7.81 -8.72
CA THR A 188 11.73 -8.26 -7.42
C THR A 188 11.20 -9.70 -7.52
N GLN A 189 10.45 -10.04 -8.58
CA GLN A 189 10.01 -11.42 -8.86
C GLN A 189 11.20 -12.40 -8.94
N ARG A 190 12.23 -12.06 -9.72
CA ARG A 190 13.46 -12.88 -9.83
C ARG A 190 14.13 -13.10 -8.47
N SER A 191 14.20 -12.08 -7.63
CA SER A 191 14.74 -12.18 -6.27
C SER A 191 13.92 -13.15 -5.41
N ILE A 192 12.59 -13.07 -5.48
CA ILE A 192 11.67 -13.94 -4.73
C ILE A 192 11.82 -15.40 -5.19
N GLU A 193 11.87 -15.63 -6.50
CA GLU A 193 12.05 -16.98 -7.09
C GLU A 193 13.39 -17.61 -6.70
N GLN A 194 14.42 -16.79 -6.49
CA GLN A 194 15.72 -17.23 -5.96
C GLN A 194 15.71 -17.49 -4.44
N GLY A 195 14.57 -17.32 -3.78
CA GLY A 195 14.42 -17.49 -2.33
C GLY A 195 15.08 -16.38 -1.51
N GLN A 196 15.42 -15.25 -2.13
CA GLN A 196 16.04 -14.12 -1.44
C GLN A 196 14.97 -13.34 -0.68
N GLN A 197 15.06 -13.33 0.64
CA GLN A 197 14.20 -12.52 1.49
C GLN A 197 14.73 -11.09 1.56
N SER A 198 13.84 -10.12 1.33
CA SER A 198 14.17 -8.71 1.48
C SER A 198 14.25 -8.33 2.96
N ASP A 199 15.31 -7.62 3.36
CA ASP A 199 15.42 -7.09 4.71
C ASP A 199 14.40 -5.97 4.95
N VAL A 200 13.44 -6.20 5.85
CA VAL A 200 12.50 -5.17 6.31
C VAL A 200 12.89 -4.69 7.69
N PHE A 201 13.14 -3.39 7.82
CA PHE A 201 13.55 -2.78 9.08
C PHE A 201 12.40 -1.96 9.69
N PRO A 202 12.04 -2.19 10.97
CA PRO A 202 10.97 -1.46 11.64
C PRO A 202 11.41 -0.04 12.10
N TYR A 203 12.51 0.49 11.57
CA TYR A 203 13.08 1.78 11.94
C TYR A 203 13.72 2.48 10.73
N PRO A 204 13.85 3.82 10.76
CA PRO A 204 14.43 4.59 9.66
C PRO A 204 15.87 4.17 9.33
N GLU A 205 16.26 4.26 8.06
CA GLU A 205 17.61 3.91 7.62
C GLU A 205 18.70 4.68 8.36
N ALA A 206 18.46 5.97 8.67
CA ALA A 206 19.38 6.83 9.40
C ALA A 206 19.73 6.30 10.82
N MET A 207 18.94 5.36 11.36
CA MET A 207 19.21 4.71 12.63
C MET A 207 20.10 3.47 12.50
N ARG A 208 20.33 2.95 11.28
CA ARG A 208 21.19 1.80 11.03
C ARG A 208 22.61 2.10 11.49
N PHE A 209 23.23 1.16 12.22
CA PHE A 209 24.59 1.32 12.71
C PHE A 209 25.59 1.58 11.59
N CYS A 210 25.45 0.91 10.44
CA CYS A 210 26.33 1.14 9.29
C CYS A 210 26.28 2.59 8.79
N GLN A 211 25.10 3.24 8.79
CA GLN A 211 24.98 4.63 8.37
C GLN A 211 25.47 5.60 9.45
N ARG A 212 25.12 5.34 10.72
CA ARG A 212 25.53 6.18 11.86
C ARG A 212 27.04 6.17 12.08
N LEU A 213 27.65 4.99 11.98
CA LEU A 213 29.09 4.80 12.25
C LEU A 213 29.95 5.22 11.06
N ALA A 214 29.50 4.99 9.82
CA ALA A 214 30.21 5.48 8.63
C ALA A 214 30.30 7.02 8.61
N ASN A 215 29.26 7.72 9.07
CA ASN A 215 29.27 9.18 9.21
C ASN A 215 30.14 9.65 10.41
N SER A 216 30.39 8.78 11.41
CA SER A 216 31.22 9.12 12.57
C SER A 216 32.73 8.99 12.33
N ASP A 217 33.13 8.18 11.35
CA ASP A 217 34.54 8.04 10.92
C ASP A 217 35.03 9.24 10.07
N GLN A 218 34.14 10.17 9.69
CA GLN A 218 34.49 11.44 9.03
C GLN A 218 34.76 12.60 10.01
N LEU A 219 34.68 12.37 11.33
CA LEU A 219 35.08 13.36 12.33
C LEU A 219 36.61 13.34 12.49
N PRO A 220 37.31 14.48 12.36
CA PRO A 220 38.76 14.53 12.53
C PRO A 220 39.08 14.29 14.01
N GLY A 221 39.62 13.12 14.35
CA GLY A 221 40.13 12.87 15.71
C GLY A 221 40.22 11.44 16.22
N ARG A 222 39.80 10.40 15.49
CA ARG A 222 39.99 9.01 15.95
C ARG A 222 41.21 8.35 15.30
N HIS A 223 42.34 8.43 15.98
CA HIS A 223 43.48 7.56 15.73
C HIS A 223 43.06 6.09 15.88
N ARG A 224 43.14 5.33 14.79
CA ARG A 224 43.16 3.86 14.86
C ARG A 224 44.35 3.44 15.71
N ARG A 225 44.11 2.88 16.89
CA ARG A 225 45.11 2.04 17.56
C ARG A 225 45.16 0.74 16.78
N ALA A 226 46.25 0.55 16.02
CA ALA A 226 46.60 -0.74 15.44
C ALA A 226 46.93 -1.72 16.58
N ALA A 227 46.40 -2.93 16.46
CA ALA A 227 46.90 -4.11 17.16
C ALA A 227 48.04 -4.75 16.34
#